data_AF-A0A7Y4QKE6-F1
#
_entry.id   AF-A0A7Y4QKE6-F1
#
_cell.length_a   1.000
_cell.length_b   1.000
_cell.length_c   1.000
_cell.angle_alpha   90.00
_cell.angle_beta   90.00
_cell.angle_gamma   90.00
#
_symmetry.space_group_name_H-M   'P 1'
#
loop_
_entity.id
_entity.type
_entity.pdbx_description
1 polymer ?
#
loop_
_entity_poly.entity_id
_entity_poly.type
_entity_poly.pdbx_seq_one_letter_code
_entity_poly.pdbx_strand_id
1 'polypeptide(L)'
;MTPEICPNCGEDVPRNARACPGCGADESTGWAEDAQQATTADLGLPDEDFDYDKFVKREFGPASPKPQGLHWFWWVLAILLLTAILLTWIL
;
A
#
# COMPACT_ATOMS: atom_id res chain seq x y z
N MET A 1 -10.82 8.59 32.43
CA MET A 1 -11.33 9.86 33.00
C MET A 1 -11.50 10.87 31.86
N THR A 2 -12.57 11.68 31.85
CA THR A 2 -12.79 12.70 30.79
C THR A 2 -11.76 13.83 30.89
N PRO A 3 -10.88 14.01 29.88
CA PRO A 3 -9.90 15.10 29.86
C PRO A 3 -10.57 16.44 29.53
N GLU A 4 -9.93 17.57 29.87
CA GLU A 4 -10.44 18.91 29.46
C GLU A 4 -10.13 19.22 27.99
N ILE A 5 -9.01 18.72 27.47
CA ILE A 5 -8.62 18.79 26.05
C ILE A 5 -8.49 17.36 25.51
N CYS A 6 -9.07 17.09 24.35
CA CYS A 6 -9.00 15.76 23.76
C CYS A 6 -7.57 15.41 23.33
N PRO A 7 -6.95 14.34 23.86
CA PRO A 7 -5.59 13.95 23.51
C PRO A 7 -5.47 13.38 22.08
N ASN A 8 -6.58 13.00 21.44
CA ASN A 8 -6.59 12.47 20.07
C ASN A 8 -6.65 13.57 18.99
N CYS A 9 -7.39 14.65 19.23
CA CYS A 9 -7.64 15.68 18.20
C CYS A 9 -7.44 17.14 18.66
N GLY A 10 -7.25 17.40 19.96
CA GLY A 10 -7.00 18.74 20.50
C GLY A 10 -8.25 19.59 20.77
N GLU A 11 -9.45 19.08 20.52
CA GLU A 11 -10.71 19.79 20.79
C GLU A 11 -11.00 19.94 22.29
N ASP A 12 -11.66 21.02 22.70
CA ASP A 12 -12.18 21.19 24.06
C ASP A 12 -13.24 20.12 24.37
N VAL A 13 -13.09 19.44 25.50
CA VAL A 13 -14.00 18.38 25.93
C VAL A 13 -14.81 18.86 27.14
N PRO A 14 -16.14 19.01 27.01
CA PRO A 14 -16.99 19.41 28.13
C PRO A 14 -16.89 18.44 29.31
N ARG A 15 -17.05 18.98 30.53
CA ARG A 15 -17.08 18.15 31.75
C ARG A 15 -18.18 17.10 31.66
N ASN A 16 -17.85 15.86 32.03
CA ASN A 16 -18.72 14.68 31.97
C ASN A 16 -19.13 14.23 30.55
N ALA A 17 -18.43 14.69 29.50
CA ALA A 17 -18.62 14.14 28.16
C ALA A 17 -18.23 12.65 28.13
N ARG A 18 -19.06 11.83 27.48
CA ARG A 18 -18.80 10.39 27.29
C ARG A 18 -17.81 10.12 26.17
N ALA A 19 -17.72 11.02 25.20
CA ALA A 19 -16.81 10.97 24.06
C ALA A 19 -16.50 12.40 23.60
N CYS A 20 -15.41 12.58 22.85
CA CYS A 20 -15.00 13.85 22.29
C CYS A 20 -15.99 14.31 21.20
N PRO A 21 -16.50 15.55 21.25
CA PRO A 21 -17.45 16.04 20.25
C PRO A 21 -16.83 16.23 18.85
N GLY A 22 -15.50 16.40 18.76
CA GLY A 22 -14.80 16.58 17.49
C GLY A 22 -14.51 15.27 16.75
N CYS A 23 -13.92 14.28 17.45
CA CYS A 23 -13.43 13.04 16.82
C CYS A 23 -14.11 11.75 17.32
N GLY A 24 -14.97 11.82 18.34
CA GLY A 24 -15.63 10.64 18.91
C GLY A 24 -14.78 9.76 19.82
N ALA A 25 -13.51 10.11 20.06
CA ALA A 25 -12.65 9.39 20.99
C ALA A 25 -13.19 9.39 22.43
N ASP A 26 -13.01 8.28 23.15
CA ASP A 26 -13.48 8.06 24.52
C ASP A 26 -12.47 7.26 25.36
N GLU A 27 -12.85 6.87 26.58
CA GLU A 27 -12.00 6.14 27.54
C GLU A 27 -11.47 4.79 27.05
N SER A 28 -12.10 4.16 26.05
CA SER A 28 -11.67 2.86 25.52
C SER A 28 -10.94 2.97 24.18
N THR A 29 -10.95 4.15 23.55
CA THR A 29 -10.40 4.34 22.20
C THR A 29 -9.29 5.36 22.12
N GLY A 30 -9.49 6.57 22.67
CA GLY A 30 -8.53 7.68 22.49
C GLY A 30 -8.24 8.50 23.73
N TRP A 31 -8.89 8.24 24.86
CA TRP A 31 -8.55 8.79 26.18
C TRP A 31 -7.97 7.73 27.12
N ALA A 32 -7.81 6.49 26.63
CA ALA A 32 -7.24 5.42 27.42
C ALA A 32 -5.82 5.81 27.86
N GLU A 33 -5.51 5.56 29.13
CA GLU A 33 -4.23 5.98 29.73
C GLU A 33 -3.03 5.29 29.06
N ASP A 34 -3.24 4.10 28.50
CA ASP A 34 -2.26 3.30 27.77
C ASP A 34 -2.15 3.66 26.29
N ALA A 35 -3.08 4.45 25.74
CA ALA A 35 -3.08 4.79 24.31
C ALA A 35 -1.80 5.55 23.89
N GLN A 36 -1.25 6.38 24.76
CA GLN A 36 0.01 7.09 24.48
C GLN A 36 1.27 6.22 24.69
N GLN A 37 1.13 5.06 25.33
CA GLN A 37 2.24 4.12 25.55
C GLN A 37 2.23 2.93 24.58
N ALA A 38 1.24 2.84 23.70
CA ALA A 38 1.14 1.77 22.72
C ALA A 38 2.40 1.73 21.83
N THR A 39 3.12 0.62 21.90
CA THR A 39 4.28 0.35 21.06
C THR A 39 3.86 -0.17 19.69
N THR A 40 4.79 -0.22 18.73
CA THR A 40 4.58 -0.87 17.44
C THR A 40 4.06 -2.30 17.60
N ALA A 41 4.60 -3.05 18.57
CA ALA A 41 4.15 -4.38 18.91
C ALA A 41 2.70 -4.43 19.43
N ASP A 42 2.30 -3.50 20.30
CA ASP A 42 0.92 -3.44 20.83
C ASP A 42 -0.11 -3.16 19.73
N LEU A 43 0.29 -2.41 18.69
CA LEU A 43 -0.54 -2.08 17.54
C LEU A 43 -0.50 -3.16 16.44
N GLY A 44 0.26 -4.24 16.65
CA GLY A 44 0.51 -5.26 15.62
C GLY A 44 1.19 -4.71 14.38
N LEU A 45 1.84 -3.56 14.50
CA LEU A 45 2.59 -2.92 13.43
C LEU A 45 4.00 -3.51 13.41
N PRO A 46 4.57 -3.74 12.22
CA PRO A 46 5.94 -4.18 12.11
C PRO A 46 6.88 -3.14 12.73
N ASP A 47 7.93 -3.61 13.40
CA ASP A 47 8.98 -2.76 13.98
C ASP A 47 9.91 -2.13 12.91
N GLU A 48 9.73 -2.51 11.63
CA GLU A 48 10.47 -1.96 10.49
C GLU A 48 9.86 -0.62 10.05
N ASP A 49 10.73 0.35 9.68
CA ASP A 49 10.30 1.63 9.14
C ASP A 49 9.44 1.45 7.87
N PHE A 50 8.28 2.11 7.83
CA PHE A 50 7.37 2.04 6.69
C PHE A 50 7.95 2.77 5.47
N ASP A 51 8.33 2.02 4.43
CA ASP A 51 8.81 2.55 3.16
C ASP A 51 7.64 3.04 2.29
N TYR A 52 7.33 4.33 2.41
CA TYR A 52 6.28 5.02 1.65
C TYR A 52 6.49 4.92 0.14
N ASP A 53 7.71 5.11 -0.34
CA ASP A 53 8.02 5.13 -1.78
C ASP A 53 7.81 3.76 -2.42
N LYS A 54 8.23 2.69 -1.74
CA LYS A 54 8.01 1.30 -2.19
C LYS A 54 6.52 0.94 -2.21
N PHE A 55 5.77 1.34 -1.19
CA PHE A 55 4.33 1.14 -1.14
C PHE A 55 3.64 1.85 -2.31
N VAL A 56 3.91 3.15 -2.51
CA VAL A 56 3.32 3.94 -3.60
C VAL A 56 3.65 3.33 -4.95
N LYS A 57 4.91 2.94 -5.18
CA LYS A 57 5.33 2.33 -6.44
C LYS A 57 4.64 1.00 -6.71
N ARG A 58 4.35 0.19 -5.68
CA ARG A 58 3.68 -1.10 -5.83
C ARG A 58 2.19 -0.96 -6.09
N GLU A 59 1.50 -0.12 -5.32
CA GLU A 59 0.03 -0.03 -5.37
C GLU A 59 -0.47 0.97 -6.42
N PHE A 60 0.26 2.08 -6.62
CA PHE A 60 -0.15 3.20 -7.48
C PHE A 60 0.84 3.48 -8.61
N GLY A 61 1.93 2.72 -8.70
CA GLY A 61 2.89 2.84 -9.79
C GLY A 61 2.25 2.53 -11.15
N PRO A 62 2.76 3.12 -12.24
CA PRO A 62 2.29 2.79 -13.57
C PRO A 62 2.46 1.28 -13.79
N ALA A 63 1.40 0.61 -14.22
CA ALA A 63 1.48 -0.76 -14.66
C ALA A 63 2.52 -0.82 -15.79
N SER A 64 3.70 -1.36 -15.52
CA SER A 64 4.69 -1.61 -16.56
C SER A 64 4.25 -2.89 -17.27
N PRO A 65 3.69 -2.84 -18.50
CA PRO A 65 3.45 -4.05 -19.24
C PRO A 65 4.81 -4.72 -19.45
N LYS A 66 5.05 -5.85 -18.78
CA LYS A 66 6.22 -6.67 -19.11
C LYS A 66 5.98 -7.15 -20.54
N PRO A 67 6.83 -6.78 -21.53
CA PRO A 67 6.71 -7.36 -22.84
C PRO A 67 6.96 -8.86 -22.66
N GLN A 68 5.93 -9.65 -22.94
CA GLN A 68 6.05 -11.10 -22.98
C GLN A 68 6.93 -11.38 -24.19
N GLY A 69 8.22 -11.62 -23.96
CA GLY A 69 9.14 -11.96 -25.04
C GLY A 69 8.59 -13.16 -25.80
N LEU A 70 8.54 -13.08 -27.13
CA LEU A 70 8.05 -14.18 -27.95
C LEU A 70 8.92 -15.42 -27.70
N HIS A 71 8.28 -16.55 -27.38
CA HIS A 71 9.00 -17.80 -27.11
C HIS A 71 9.93 -18.14 -28.29
N TRP A 72 11.14 -18.64 -27.98
CA TRP A 72 12.18 -18.95 -28.98
C TRP A 72 11.67 -19.78 -30.18
N PHE A 73 10.70 -20.67 -29.96
CA PHE A 73 10.05 -21.43 -31.02
C PHE A 73 9.47 -20.55 -32.15
N TRP A 74 8.85 -19.43 -31.81
CA TRP A 74 8.27 -18.52 -32.80
C TRP A 74 9.34 -17.82 -33.65
N TRP A 75 10.51 -17.56 -33.07
CA TRP A 75 11.67 -17.07 -33.82
C TRP A 75 12.15 -18.10 -34.84
N VAL A 76 12.25 -19.38 -34.44
CA VAL A 76 12.63 -20.47 -35.35
C VAL A 76 11.63 -20.62 -36.48
N LEU A 77 10.32 -20.59 -36.18
CA LEU A 77 9.27 -20.69 -37.18
C LEU A 77 9.30 -19.51 -38.16
N ALA A 78 9.52 -18.28 -37.68
CA ALA A 78 9.64 -17.10 -38.53
C ALA A 78 10.84 -17.19 -39.48
N ILE A 79 11.99 -17.65 -38.98
CA ILE A 79 13.20 -17.87 -39.81
C ILE A 79 12.91 -18.94 -40.88
N LEU A 80 12.27 -20.05 -40.51
CA LEU A 80 11.95 -21.14 -41.44
C LEU A 80 10.97 -20.69 -42.54
N LEU A 81 9.96 -19.89 -42.20
CA LEU A 81 9.04 -19.30 -43.18
C LEU A 81 9.75 -18.33 -44.12
N LEU A 82 10.61 -17.45 -43.58
CA LEU A 82 11.39 -16.51 -44.39
C LEU A 82 12.32 -17.22 -45.37
N THR A 83 13.04 -18.25 -44.93
CA THR A 83 13.92 -19.02 -45.81
C THR A 83 13.14 -19.74 -46.90
N ALA A 84 11.99 -20.33 -46.58
CA ALA A 84 11.12 -20.96 -47.58
C ALA A 84 10.65 -19.96 -48.65
N ILE A 85 10.20 -18.77 -48.23
CA ILE A 85 9.76 -17.71 -49.17
C ILE A 85 10.92 -17.28 -50.07
N LEU A 86 12.10 -17.05 -49.51
CA LEU A 86 13.28 -16.65 -50.29
C LEU A 86 13.69 -17.74 -51.29
N LEU A 87 13.64 -19.02 -50.89
CA LEU A 87 13.92 -20.13 -51.79
C LEU A 87 12.90 -20.22 -52.93
N THR A 88 11.60 -19.98 -52.67
CA THR A 88 10.57 -19.95 -53.73
C THR A 88 10.68 -18.77 -54.68
N TRP A 89 11.34 -17.67 -54.28
CA TRP A 89 11.57 -16.52 -55.14
C TRP A 89 12.84 -16.64 -55.98
N ILE A 90 13.80 -17.46 -55.53
CA ILE A 90 15.11 -17.66 -56.17
C ILE A 90 15.10 -18.85 -57.14
N LEU A 91 14.25 -19.86 -56.90
CA LEU A 91 14.08 -21.07 -57.73
C LEU A 91 12.95 -20.90 -58.75
#